data_AF-A0A1E4HK51-F1
#
_entry.id   AF-A0A1E4HK51-F1
#
_cell.length_a   1.000
_cell.length_b   1.000
_cell.length_c   1.000
_cell.angle_alpha   90.00
_cell.angle_beta   90.00
_cell.angle_gamma   90.00
#
_symmetry.space_group_name_H-M   'P 1'
#
loop_
_entity.id
_entity.type
_entity.pdbx_description
1 polymer ?
#
loop_
_entity_poly.entity_id
_entity_poly.type
_entity_poly.pdbx_seq_one_letter_code
_entity_poly.pdbx_strand_id
1 'polypeptide(L)'
;MSDPRDLKIQLQDWASAYGGEQLARLGYAASPALAGASPTCGDSDADRIERIVRRMEHQGRWREARVLRAEYFMPGLPESERLHRLARIGVSIGRSAYYAYLKSAVAFVEGAITGEAA
;
A
#
# COMPACT_ATOMS: atom_id res chain seq x y z
N MET A 1 8.70 19.05 15.74
CA MET A 1 8.28 19.81 14.55
C MET A 1 8.05 18.79 13.46
N SER A 2 6.79 18.36 13.29
CA SER A 2 6.44 17.35 12.28
C SER A 2 6.57 18.01 10.92
N ASP A 3 7.64 17.69 10.20
CA ASP A 3 7.77 18.07 8.79
C ASP A 3 6.52 17.52 8.07
N PRO A 4 5.70 18.36 7.42
CA PRO A 4 4.63 17.88 6.56
C PRO A 4 5.29 17.36 5.28
N ARG A 5 6.10 16.30 5.38
CA ARG A 5 6.48 15.54 4.19
C ARG A 5 5.18 15.14 3.53
N ASP A 6 5.01 15.56 2.29
CA ASP A 6 3.84 15.22 1.48
C ASP A 6 3.58 13.71 1.65
N LEU A 7 2.37 13.35 2.11
CA LEU A 7 1.98 11.97 2.36
C LEU A 7 2.29 11.08 1.14
N LYS A 8 2.20 11.65 -0.05
CA LYS A 8 2.57 10.97 -1.29
C LYS A 8 4.04 10.53 -1.31
N ILE A 9 4.96 11.37 -0.84
CA ILE A 9 6.39 11.03 -0.75
C ILE A 9 6.59 9.91 0.26
N GLN A 10 5.97 10.01 1.44
CA GLN A 10 6.08 8.96 2.46
C GLN A 10 5.55 7.59 1.97
N LEU A 11 4.46 7.60 1.19
CA LEU A 11 3.92 6.38 0.57
C LEU A 11 4.82 5.84 -0.56
N GLN A 12 5.53 6.71 -1.29
CA GLN A 12 6.54 6.30 -2.27
C GLN A 12 7.78 5.71 -1.60
N ASP A 13 8.23 6.30 -0.49
CA ASP A 13 9.36 5.80 0.30
C ASP A 13 9.02 4.45 0.93
N TRP A 14 7.82 4.33 1.54
CA TRP A 14 7.28 3.06 2.02
C TRP A 14 7.27 1.99 0.93
N ALA A 15 6.77 2.33 -0.26
CA ALA A 15 6.74 1.39 -1.37
C ALA A 15 8.13 1.05 -1.91
N SER A 16 9.09 1.96 -1.82
CA SER A 16 10.48 1.68 -2.19
C SER A 16 11.12 0.70 -1.19
N ALA A 17 10.88 0.92 0.11
CA ALA A 17 11.42 0.12 1.20
C ALA A 17 10.78 -1.29 1.28
N TYR A 18 9.47 -1.40 1.04
CA TYR A 18 8.74 -2.67 1.13
C TYR A 18 8.45 -3.35 -0.22
N GLY A 19 8.36 -2.57 -1.31
CA GLY A 19 7.97 -3.05 -2.64
C GLY A 19 9.11 -3.06 -3.67
N GLY A 20 10.19 -2.31 -3.46
CA GLY A 20 11.19 -2.01 -4.49
C GLY A 20 12.06 -3.17 -4.95
N GLU A 21 12.67 -3.95 -4.04
CA GLU A 21 13.60 -5.02 -4.45
C GLU A 21 12.93 -6.39 -4.67
N GLN A 22 11.80 -6.68 -4.03
CA GLN A 22 11.13 -7.99 -4.13
C GLN A 22 10.30 -8.16 -5.41
N LEU A 23 9.73 -7.08 -5.96
CA LEU A 23 8.91 -7.14 -7.17
C LEU A 23 9.74 -7.34 -8.45
N ALA A 24 10.92 -6.73 -8.51
CA ALA A 24 11.82 -6.80 -9.67
C ALA A 24 12.56 -8.15 -9.77
N ARG A 25 12.85 -8.80 -8.64
CA ARG A 25 13.66 -10.03 -8.61
C ARG A 25 12.89 -11.33 -8.84
N LEU A 26 11.65 -11.45 -8.37
CA LEU A 26 11.03 -12.79 -8.21
C LEU A 26 10.01 -13.17 -9.28
N GLY A 27 9.52 -12.23 -10.09
CA GLY A 27 8.44 -12.53 -11.01
C GLY A 27 7.17 -12.98 -10.28
N TYR A 28 6.01 -12.79 -10.92
CA TYR A 28 4.71 -12.89 -10.28
C TYR A 28 4.21 -14.34 -10.10
N ALA A 29 5.06 -15.26 -9.66
CA ALA A 29 4.69 -16.64 -9.35
C ALA A 29 4.63 -16.82 -7.83
N ALA A 30 3.41 -16.73 -7.29
CA ALA A 30 3.01 -17.23 -5.97
C ALA A 30 3.69 -16.63 -4.72
N SER A 31 4.06 -15.35 -4.70
CA SER A 31 4.71 -14.75 -3.52
C SER A 31 3.74 -13.91 -2.65
N PRO A 32 3.77 -14.03 -1.30
CA PRO A 32 2.94 -13.30 -0.33
C PRO A 32 3.23 -11.78 -0.24
N ALA A 33 3.70 -11.16 -1.32
CA ALA A 33 4.14 -9.77 -1.39
C ALA A 33 3.00 -8.76 -1.17
N LEU A 34 1.79 -9.04 -1.66
CA LEU A 34 0.62 -8.23 -1.31
C LEU A 34 0.10 -8.52 0.11
N ALA A 35 0.56 -9.58 0.76
CA ALA A 35 0.18 -9.94 2.12
C ALA A 35 1.02 -9.23 3.20
N GLY A 36 2.00 -8.40 2.80
CA GLY A 36 2.89 -7.74 3.75
C GLY A 36 3.65 -8.77 4.58
N ALA A 37 4.40 -9.68 3.97
CA ALA A 37 5.04 -10.77 4.74
C ALA A 37 6.26 -10.29 5.56
N SER A 38 6.87 -9.14 5.24
CA SER A 38 8.08 -8.69 5.94
C SER A 38 7.75 -7.99 7.27
N PRO A 39 8.30 -8.44 8.42
CA PRO A 39 7.98 -7.87 9.73
C PRO A 39 8.44 -6.41 9.87
N THR A 40 9.59 -6.04 9.30
CA THR A 40 10.17 -4.69 9.29
C THR A 40 11.19 -4.58 8.15
N CYS A 41 11.29 -3.44 7.49
CA CYS A 41 12.36 -3.11 6.54
C CYS A 41 13.53 -2.34 7.17
N GLY A 42 13.38 -1.88 8.43
CA GLY A 42 14.42 -1.16 9.17
C GLY A 42 14.40 0.36 8.97
N ASP A 43 13.57 0.86 8.05
CA ASP A 43 13.22 2.28 7.96
C ASP A 43 12.02 2.54 8.89
N SER A 44 12.22 3.40 9.89
CA SER A 44 11.20 3.67 10.92
C SER A 44 9.92 4.29 10.36
N ASP A 45 10.03 5.11 9.32
CA ASP A 45 8.89 5.79 8.70
C ASP A 45 8.12 4.80 7.81
N ALA A 46 8.83 4.00 7.02
CA ALA A 46 8.22 2.96 6.20
C ALA A 46 7.58 1.85 7.05
N ASP A 47 8.26 1.41 8.12
CA ASP A 47 7.75 0.41 9.07
C ASP A 47 6.50 0.91 9.80
N ARG A 48 6.44 2.22 10.08
CA ARG A 48 5.24 2.86 10.63
C ARG A 48 4.08 2.79 9.65
N ILE A 49 4.28 3.16 8.39
CA ILE A 49 3.22 3.07 7.36
C ILE A 49 2.77 1.62 7.17
N GLU A 50 3.69 0.66 7.11
CA GLU A 50 3.33 -0.75 6.97
C GLU A 50 2.47 -1.24 8.15
N ARG A 51 2.79 -0.83 9.38
CA ARG A 51 1.95 -1.16 10.56
C ARG A 51 0.54 -0.57 10.43
N ILE A 52 0.41 0.65 9.92
CA ILE A 52 -0.90 1.28 9.68
C ILE A 52 -1.68 0.52 8.59
N VAL A 53 -1.02 0.16 7.49
CA VAL A 53 -1.64 -0.61 6.40
C VAL A 53 -2.07 -2.00 6.86
N ARG A 54 -1.26 -2.69 7.65
CA ARG A 54 -1.65 -3.96 8.28
C ARG A 54 -2.83 -3.79 9.23
N ARG A 55 -2.84 -2.73 10.05
CA ARG A 55 -3.98 -2.42 10.93
C ARG A 55 -5.26 -2.21 10.11
N MET A 56 -5.17 -1.51 8.98
CA MET A 56 -6.29 -1.35 8.04
C MET A 56 -6.80 -2.71 7.53
N GLU A 57 -5.90 -3.62 7.14
CA GLU A 57 -6.28 -4.99 6.74
C GLU A 57 -7.01 -5.74 7.86
N HIS A 58 -6.47 -5.72 9.08
CA HIS A 58 -7.06 -6.39 10.24
C HIS A 58 -8.41 -5.82 10.67
N GLN A 59 -8.72 -4.56 10.35
CA GLN A 59 -10.02 -3.93 10.58
C GLN A 59 -11.07 -4.28 9.51
N GLY A 60 -10.77 -5.22 8.60
CA GLY A 60 -11.68 -5.65 7.55
C GLY A 60 -11.62 -4.81 6.27
N ARG A 61 -10.74 -3.80 6.23
CA ARG A 61 -10.52 -2.92 5.07
C ARG A 61 -9.40 -3.43 4.17
N TRP A 62 -9.40 -4.74 3.98
CA TRP A 62 -8.35 -5.44 3.25
C TRP A 62 -8.33 -5.08 1.76
N ARG A 63 -9.48 -4.73 1.15
CA ARG A 63 -9.53 -4.31 -0.25
C ARG A 63 -8.83 -2.97 -0.46
N GLU A 64 -9.06 -2.01 0.43
CA GLU A 64 -8.42 -0.71 0.44
C GLU A 64 -6.91 -0.83 0.60
N ALA A 65 -6.45 -1.69 1.52
CA ALA A 65 -5.03 -1.98 1.69
C ALA A 65 -4.39 -2.56 0.43
N ARG A 66 -5.07 -3.49 -0.23
CA ARG A 66 -4.56 -4.12 -1.48
C ARG A 66 -4.52 -3.12 -2.63
N VAL A 67 -5.52 -2.24 -2.73
CA VAL A 67 -5.53 -1.14 -3.70
C VAL A 67 -4.39 -0.16 -3.44
N LEU A 68 -4.15 0.21 -2.18
CA LEU A 68 -3.04 1.09 -1.80
C LEU A 68 -1.68 0.47 -2.19
N ARG A 69 -1.44 -0.79 -1.81
CA ARG A 69 -0.23 -1.51 -2.22
C ARG A 69 -0.11 -1.58 -3.74
N ALA A 70 -1.20 -1.84 -4.46
CA ALA A 70 -1.17 -1.88 -5.92
C ALA A 70 -0.86 -0.53 -6.58
N GLU A 71 -1.35 0.58 -6.02
CA GLU A 71 -1.03 1.93 -6.50
C GLU A 71 0.45 2.23 -6.38
N TYR A 72 1.02 2.03 -5.19
CA TYR A 72 2.37 2.50 -4.88
C TYR A 72 3.48 1.48 -5.16
N PHE A 73 3.21 0.17 -5.11
CA PHE A 73 4.23 -0.86 -5.41
C PHE A 73 4.37 -1.09 -6.92
N MET A 74 3.41 -0.62 -7.72
CA MET A 74 3.42 -0.77 -9.18
C MET A 74 3.25 0.57 -9.90
N PRO A 75 4.09 1.59 -9.61
CA PRO A 75 3.88 2.95 -10.13
C PRO A 75 4.07 3.05 -11.65
N GLY A 76 4.83 2.13 -12.24
CA GLY A 76 5.06 2.08 -13.69
C GLY A 76 3.99 1.32 -14.48
N LEU A 77 3.00 0.71 -13.84
CA LEU A 77 1.97 -0.06 -14.53
C LEU A 77 0.71 0.77 -14.79
N PRO A 78 0.08 0.61 -15.98
CA PRO A 78 -1.19 1.25 -16.25
C PRO A 78 -2.27 0.75 -15.28
N GLU A 79 -3.27 1.58 -15.04
CA GLU A 79 -4.41 1.27 -14.15
C GLU A 79 -5.08 -0.06 -14.51
N SER A 80 -5.31 -0.32 -15.80
CA SER A 80 -5.93 -1.56 -16.28
C SER A 80 -5.15 -2.82 -15.87
N GLU A 81 -3.81 -2.75 -15.92
CA GLU A 81 -2.94 -3.84 -15.51
C GLU A 81 -2.94 -4.03 -13.99
N ARG A 82 -2.99 -2.93 -13.23
CA ARG A 82 -3.13 -2.97 -11.76
C ARG A 82 -4.47 -3.60 -11.34
N LEU A 83 -5.56 -3.24 -12.02
CA LEU A 83 -6.88 -3.86 -11.83
C LEU A 83 -6.87 -5.36 -12.16
N HIS A 84 -6.24 -5.74 -13.27
CA HIS A 84 -6.13 -7.15 -13.66
C HIS A 84 -5.37 -7.96 -12.61
N ARG A 85 -4.27 -7.40 -12.06
CA ARG A 85 -3.50 -8.03 -10.98
C ARG A 85 -4.28 -8.13 -9.67
N LEU A 86 -5.06 -7.10 -9.33
CA LEU A 86 -5.97 -7.15 -8.18
C LEU A 86 -7.01 -8.25 -8.34
N ALA A 87 -7.57 -8.44 -9.54
CA ALA A 87 -8.53 -9.52 -9.80
C ALA A 87 -7.90 -10.91 -9.56
N ARG A 88 -6.63 -11.11 -9.95
CA ARG A 88 -5.90 -12.38 -9.73
C ARG A 88 -5.73 -12.76 -8.26
N ILE A 89 -5.79 -11.79 -7.34
CA ILE A 89 -5.72 -12.02 -5.90
C ILE A 89 -7.08 -11.90 -5.20
N GLY A 90 -8.18 -11.99 -5.95
CA GLY A 90 -9.54 -11.99 -5.41
C GLY A 90 -10.15 -10.59 -5.19
N VAL A 91 -9.49 -9.52 -5.64
CA VAL A 91 -10.02 -8.14 -5.62
C VAL A 91 -10.51 -7.76 -7.01
N SER A 92 -11.68 -8.29 -7.40
CA SER A 92 -12.32 -7.94 -8.68
C SER A 92 -13.14 -6.65 -8.53
N ILE A 93 -12.59 -5.53 -9.00
CA ILE A 93 -13.21 -4.20 -8.88
C ILE A 93 -13.08 -3.42 -10.19
N GLY A 94 -14.02 -2.50 -10.43
CA GLY A 94 -13.94 -1.55 -11.54
C GLY A 94 -13.14 -0.30 -11.18
N ARG A 95 -12.83 0.52 -12.19
CA ARG A 95 -12.08 1.79 -12.07
C ARG A 95 -12.62 2.73 -10.99
N SER A 96 -13.94 2.94 -10.95
CA SER A 96 -14.55 3.84 -9.95
C SER A 96 -14.34 3.34 -8.52
N ALA A 97 -14.50 2.03 -8.30
CA ALA A 97 -14.27 1.41 -6.99
C ALA A 97 -12.78 1.44 -6.61
N TYR A 98 -11.87 1.29 -7.57
CA TYR A 98 -10.43 1.43 -7.36
C TYR A 98 -10.07 2.79 -6.76
N TYR A 99 -10.50 3.89 -7.39
CA TYR A 99 -10.19 5.22 -6.85
C TYR A 99 -10.94 5.55 -5.57
N ALA A 100 -12.15 5.02 -5.39
CA ALA A 100 -12.87 5.16 -4.12
C ALA A 100 -12.11 4.49 -2.96
N TYR A 101 -11.63 3.26 -3.19
CA TYR A 101 -10.82 2.52 -2.22
C TYR A 101 -9.45 3.16 -2.00
N LEU A 102 -8.80 3.66 -3.06
CA LEU A 102 -7.52 4.36 -2.94
C LEU A 102 -7.67 5.63 -2.09
N LYS A 103 -8.65 6.47 -2.40
CA LYS A 103 -8.94 7.69 -1.62
C LYS A 103 -9.22 7.36 -0.15
N SER A 104 -10.01 6.32 0.08
CA SER A 104 -10.37 5.84 1.41
C SER A 104 -9.16 5.28 2.18
N ALA A 105 -8.23 4.61 1.50
CA ALA A 105 -6.99 4.10 2.07
C ALA A 105 -6.03 5.23 2.46
N VAL A 106 -5.83 6.20 1.55
CA VAL A 106 -4.96 7.36 1.78
C VAL A 106 -5.45 8.18 2.98
N ALA A 107 -6.75 8.48 3.04
CA ALA A 107 -7.34 9.21 4.17
C ALA A 107 -7.19 8.46 5.51
N PHE A 108 -7.24 7.13 5.49
CA PHE A 108 -7.00 6.33 6.69
C PHE A 108 -5.56 6.43 7.16
N VAL A 109 -4.59 6.33 6.25
CA VAL A 109 -3.17 6.44 6.57
C VAL A 109 -2.85 7.85 7.07
N GLU A 110 -3.37 8.88 6.40
CA GLU A 110 -3.23 10.28 6.81
C GLU A 110 -3.76 10.53 8.23
N GLY A 111 -4.99 10.05 8.50
CA GLY A 111 -5.63 10.17 9.80
C GLY A 111 -4.88 9.41 10.89
N ALA A 112 -4.34 8.23 10.59
CA ALA A 112 -3.54 7.46 11.54
C ALA A 112 -2.19 8.11 11.84
N ILE A 113 -1.51 8.66 10.84
CA ILE A 113 -0.24 9.38 11.02
C ILE A 113 -0.43 10.63 11.88
N THR A 114 -1.51 11.38 11.62
CA THR A 114 -1.83 12.62 12.34
C THR A 114 -2.31 12.33 13.77
N GLY A 115 -3.17 11.31 13.94
CA GLY A 115 -3.71 10.93 15.24
C GLY A 115 -2.71 10.26 16.18
N GLU A 116 -1.64 9.65 15.67
CA GLU A 116 -0.52 9.16 16.49
C GLU A 116 0.45 10.28 16.92
N ALA A 117 0.37 11.47 16.32
CA ALA A 117 1.19 12.62 16.68
C ALA A 117 0.53 13.51 17.76
N ALA A 118 -0.67 13.14 18.24
CA ALA A 118 -1.43 13.79 19.30
C ALA A 118 -1.39 12.96 20.58
#